data_AF-A0AAW3IR95-F1
#
_entry.id   AF-A0AAW3IR95-F1
#
_cell.length_a   1.000
_cell.length_b   1.000
_cell.length_c   1.000
_cell.angle_alpha   90.00
_cell.angle_beta   90.00
_cell.angle_gamma   90.00
#
_symmetry.space_group_name_H-M   'P 1'
#
loop_
_entity.id
_entity.type
_entity.pdbx_description
1 polymer ?
#
loop_
_entity_poly.entity_id
_entity_poly.type
_entity_poly.pdbx_seq_one_letter_code
_entity_poly.pdbx_strand_id
1 'polypeptide(L)'
;MENVEDYLKEYSNEIVTLTRTYFIWKCINTMASKDEEILKSMNHTPSTWNAILHSLQTTMFISLGRIFDIDDEAFSIHKFVKFCADNFEQFGRCELRKRKMAGHEEPPEWLEGYLNTAHFPKKEEFLRLRGEVAKKCKVYESTYKPIRHKLMAHKDFSAIGSADSLFSKTNITELEEIISFCNQIKLVIRQQYDNGRKMNLSSEMAFDDEDSMAEKEVKKILNAIGNKA
;
A
#
# COMPACT_ATOMS: atom_id res chain seq x y z
N MET A 1 -0.75 -20.44 2.38
CA MET A 1 -1.97 -19.58 2.32
C MET A 1 -3.03 -20.40 1.62
N GLU A 2 -4.15 -20.64 2.28
CA GLU A 2 -5.13 -21.63 1.80
C GLU A 2 -6.46 -21.00 1.38
N ASN A 3 -6.68 -19.72 1.67
CA ASN A 3 -7.94 -19.01 1.37
C ASN A 3 -7.71 -17.52 1.02
N VAL A 4 -8.78 -16.85 0.57
CA VAL A 4 -8.74 -15.43 0.16
C VAL A 4 -8.38 -14.50 1.32
N GLU A 5 -8.78 -14.82 2.54
CA GLU A 5 -8.51 -14.02 3.72
C GLU A 5 -7.01 -13.96 4.06
N ASP A 6 -6.31 -15.10 3.97
CA ASP A 6 -4.85 -15.16 4.15
C ASP A 6 -4.12 -14.26 3.13
N TYR A 7 -4.52 -14.37 1.86
CA TYR A 7 -3.95 -13.56 0.78
C TYR A 7 -4.25 -12.07 0.96
N LEU A 8 -5.47 -11.73 1.39
CA LEU A 8 -5.86 -10.37 1.67
C LEU A 8 -5.05 -9.79 2.84
N LYS A 9 -4.81 -10.58 3.89
CA LYS A 9 -3.99 -10.18 5.03
C LYS A 9 -2.54 -9.93 4.62
N GLU A 10 -1.95 -10.84 3.86
CA GLU A 10 -0.56 -10.68 3.41
C GLU A 10 -0.39 -9.45 2.51
N TYR A 11 -1.30 -9.25 1.55
CA TYR A 11 -1.31 -8.05 0.73
C TYR A 11 -1.50 -6.79 1.59
N SER A 12 -2.40 -6.82 2.57
CA SER A 12 -2.64 -5.68 3.46
C SER A 12 -1.38 -5.31 4.26
N ASN A 13 -0.62 -6.29 4.76
CA ASN A 13 0.62 -6.05 5.50
C ASN A 13 1.67 -5.33 4.64
N GLU A 14 1.82 -5.74 3.37
CA GLU A 14 2.73 -5.08 2.43
C GLU A 14 2.28 -3.65 2.11
N ILE A 15 0.98 -3.43 1.92
CA ILE A 15 0.44 -2.09 1.69
C ILE A 15 0.67 -1.18 2.90
N VAL A 16 0.39 -1.66 4.11
CA VAL A 16 0.64 -0.91 5.36
C VAL A 16 2.11 -0.54 5.51
N THR A 17 3.03 -1.46 5.16
CA THR A 17 4.46 -1.17 5.19
C THR A 17 4.85 -0.08 4.19
N LEU A 18 4.36 -0.20 2.96
CA LEU A 18 4.60 0.78 1.89
C LEU A 18 4.07 2.17 2.28
N THR A 19 2.83 2.26 2.73
CA THR A 19 2.16 3.53 3.01
C THR A 19 2.78 4.20 4.24
N ARG A 20 2.97 3.47 5.35
CA ARG A 20 3.58 4.02 6.57
C ARG A 20 4.98 4.56 6.31
N THR A 21 5.82 3.80 5.61
CA THR A 21 7.20 4.24 5.33
C THR A 21 7.22 5.49 4.44
N TYR A 22 6.33 5.57 3.44
CA TYR A 22 6.15 6.76 2.63
C TYR A 22 5.70 7.98 3.44
N PHE A 23 4.62 7.86 4.23
CA PHE A 23 4.06 8.99 4.97
C PHE A 23 4.98 9.49 6.08
N ILE A 24 5.68 8.60 6.78
CA ILE A 24 6.71 8.98 7.75
C ILE A 24 7.82 9.77 7.05
N TRP A 25 8.36 9.25 5.94
CA TRP A 25 9.41 9.92 5.17
C TRP A 25 8.97 11.29 4.67
N LYS A 26 7.75 11.38 4.11
CA LYS A 26 7.17 12.63 3.62
C LYS A 26 6.99 13.65 4.74
N CYS A 27 6.47 13.20 5.89
CA CYS A 27 6.21 14.05 7.05
C CYS A 27 7.50 14.66 7.60
N ILE A 28 8.56 13.85 7.77
CA ILE A 28 9.87 14.33 8.24
C ILE A 28 10.40 15.43 7.32
N ASN A 29 10.46 15.17 6.00
CA ASN A 29 10.97 16.15 5.03
C ASN A 29 10.11 17.42 5.00
N THR A 30 8.78 17.28 5.04
CA THR A 30 7.86 18.41 5.00
C THR A 30 8.01 19.29 6.25
N MET A 31 8.13 18.70 7.44
CA MET A 31 8.29 19.46 8.68
C MET A 31 9.65 20.15 8.74
N ALA A 32 10.74 19.44 8.43
CA ALA A 32 12.07 20.01 8.37
C ALA A 32 12.19 21.16 7.36
N SER A 33 11.43 21.11 6.25
CA SER A 33 11.40 22.20 5.26
C SER A 33 10.61 23.44 5.70
N LYS A 34 9.68 23.30 6.65
CA LYS A 34 8.73 24.34 7.05
C LYS A 34 9.05 24.97 8.40
N ASP A 35 9.77 24.26 9.25
CA ASP A 35 10.09 24.65 10.62
C ASP A 35 11.60 24.69 10.83
N GLU A 36 12.14 25.89 10.96
CA GLU A 36 13.58 26.13 11.10
C GLU A 36 14.13 25.55 12.42
N GLU A 37 13.34 25.54 13.50
CA GLU A 37 13.78 25.03 14.80
C GLU A 37 13.84 23.51 14.81
N ILE A 38 12.89 22.85 14.14
CA ILE A 38 12.97 21.41 13.88
C ILE A 38 14.20 21.09 13.03
N LEU A 39 14.47 21.86 11.98
CA LEU A 39 15.65 21.66 11.13
C LEU A 39 16.96 21.83 11.91
N LYS A 40 17.09 22.89 12.72
CA LYS A 40 18.25 23.10 13.61
C LYS A 40 18.42 21.93 14.57
N SER A 41 17.33 21.49 15.20
CA SER A 41 17.33 20.34 16.12
C SER A 41 17.83 19.06 15.44
N MET A 42 17.35 18.78 14.23
CA MET A 42 17.80 17.63 13.45
C MET A 42 19.28 17.72 13.07
N ASN A 43 19.78 18.93 12.78
CA ASN A 43 21.17 19.19 12.44
C ASN A 43 22.16 18.99 13.61
N HIS A 44 21.69 18.81 14.85
CA HIS A 44 22.55 18.34 15.94
C HIS A 44 22.93 16.86 15.81
N THR A 45 22.12 16.05 15.12
CA THR A 45 22.36 14.61 14.92
C THR A 45 22.12 14.18 13.45
N PRO A 46 22.79 14.83 12.48
CA PRO A 46 22.44 14.72 11.07
C PRO A 46 22.64 13.29 10.52
N SER A 47 23.68 12.58 10.99
CA SER A 47 23.93 11.20 10.58
C SER A 47 22.79 10.24 10.95
N THR A 48 22.17 10.45 12.12
CA THR A 48 21.03 9.63 12.58
C THR A 48 19.82 9.86 11.68
N TRP A 49 19.47 11.11 11.39
CA TRP A 49 18.33 11.43 10.53
C TRP A 49 18.54 10.97 9.10
N ASN A 50 19.75 11.09 8.56
CA ASN A 50 20.10 10.55 7.25
C ASN A 50 19.94 9.03 7.19
N ALA A 51 20.36 8.31 8.24
CA ALA A 51 20.17 6.86 8.32
C ALA A 51 18.68 6.46 8.39
N ILE A 52 17.88 7.20 9.15
CA ILE A 52 16.42 6.98 9.25
C ILE A 52 15.76 7.22 7.89
N LEU A 53 15.99 8.37 7.26
CA LEU A 53 15.41 8.72 5.96
C LEU A 53 15.79 7.71 4.87
N HIS A 54 17.07 7.30 4.83
CA HIS A 54 17.55 6.27 3.92
C HIS A 54 16.83 4.93 4.15
N SER A 55 16.66 4.51 5.41
CA SER A 55 16.01 3.25 5.75
C SER A 55 14.53 3.24 5.37
N LEU A 56 13.83 4.36 5.60
CA LEU A 56 12.44 4.54 5.18
C LEU A 56 12.29 4.46 3.66
N GLN A 57 13.12 5.21 2.94
CA GLN A 57 13.10 5.23 1.48
C GLN A 57 13.43 3.85 0.90
N THR A 58 14.45 3.18 1.43
CA THR A 58 14.83 1.82 1.02
C THR A 58 13.67 0.85 1.22
N THR A 59 13.06 0.86 2.40
CA THR A 59 11.93 -0.02 2.73
C THR A 59 10.74 0.23 1.80
N MET A 60 10.41 1.50 1.54
CA MET A 60 9.35 1.89 0.62
C MET A 60 9.59 1.30 -0.79
N PHE A 61 10.78 1.46 -1.36
CA PHE A 61 11.09 0.94 -2.70
C PHE A 61 11.17 -0.59 -2.77
N ILE A 62 11.61 -1.25 -1.69
CA ILE A 62 11.61 -2.70 -1.60
C ILE A 62 10.16 -3.23 -1.53
N SER A 63 9.32 -2.68 -0.64
CA SER A 63 7.91 -3.06 -0.55
C SER A 63 7.16 -2.83 -1.87
N LEU A 64 7.37 -1.66 -2.50
CA LEU A 64 6.81 -1.39 -3.82
C LEU A 64 7.25 -2.44 -4.85
N GLY A 65 8.51 -2.88 -4.79
CA GLY A 65 9.01 -3.92 -5.66
C GLY A 65 8.47 -5.32 -5.42
N ARG A 66 8.19 -5.69 -4.16
CA ARG A 66 7.51 -6.95 -3.84
C ARG A 66 6.06 -6.92 -4.31
N ILE A 67 5.36 -5.80 -4.10
CA ILE A 67 3.97 -5.63 -4.53
C ILE A 67 3.83 -5.85 -6.03
N PHE A 68 4.73 -5.31 -6.85
CA PHE A 68 4.69 -5.45 -8.31
C PHE A 68 5.59 -6.58 -8.86
N ASP A 69 6.04 -7.50 -8.01
CA ASP A 69 6.91 -8.58 -8.47
C ASP A 69 6.18 -9.52 -9.46
N ILE A 70 6.93 -9.97 -10.46
CA ILE A 70 6.46 -10.89 -11.51
C ILE A 70 7.01 -12.30 -11.26
N ASP A 71 7.98 -12.46 -10.35
CA ASP A 71 8.53 -13.76 -9.99
C ASP A 71 7.42 -14.74 -9.53
N ASP A 72 7.38 -15.92 -10.14
CA ASP A 72 6.42 -16.99 -9.89
C ASP A 72 6.54 -17.64 -8.51
N GLU A 73 7.60 -17.34 -7.76
CA GLU A 73 7.79 -17.78 -6.36
C GLU A 73 7.46 -16.69 -5.31
N ALA A 74 7.42 -15.41 -5.69
CA ALA A 74 7.19 -14.29 -4.75
C ALA A 74 5.70 -13.86 -4.62
N PHE A 75 5.23 -13.49 -3.42
CA PHE A 75 3.90 -12.88 -3.29
C PHE A 75 3.84 -11.52 -3.99
N SER A 76 2.77 -11.24 -4.75
CA SER A 76 2.59 -9.95 -5.44
C SER A 76 1.11 -9.63 -5.70
N ILE A 77 0.82 -8.38 -6.07
CA ILE A 77 -0.51 -7.92 -6.45
C ILE A 77 -1.09 -8.73 -7.63
N HIS A 78 -0.24 -9.18 -8.54
CA HIS A 78 -0.64 -10.01 -9.68
C HIS A 78 -1.16 -11.37 -9.21
N LYS A 79 -0.43 -12.01 -8.30
CA LYS A 79 -0.85 -13.29 -7.72
C LYS A 79 -2.06 -13.13 -6.82
N PHE A 80 -2.14 -12.06 -6.06
CA PHE A 80 -3.29 -11.76 -5.22
C PHE A 80 -4.58 -11.64 -6.05
N VAL A 81 -4.62 -10.77 -7.06
CA VAL A 81 -5.82 -10.59 -7.89
C VAL A 81 -6.14 -11.86 -8.69
N LYS A 82 -5.13 -12.58 -9.19
CA LYS A 82 -5.32 -13.86 -9.86
C LYS A 82 -5.95 -14.89 -8.91
N PHE A 83 -5.43 -15.01 -7.69
CA PHE A 83 -5.95 -15.93 -6.69
C PHE A 83 -7.41 -15.63 -6.35
N CYS A 84 -7.78 -14.36 -6.19
CA CYS A 84 -9.18 -13.96 -6.00
C CYS A 84 -10.06 -14.32 -7.20
N ALA A 85 -9.55 -14.19 -8.44
CA ALA A 85 -10.28 -14.55 -9.65
C ALA A 85 -10.50 -16.07 -9.79
N ASP A 86 -9.53 -16.86 -9.36
CA ASP A 86 -9.57 -18.33 -9.43
C ASP A 86 -10.35 -18.95 -8.26
N ASN A 87 -10.57 -18.20 -7.17
CA ASN A 87 -11.34 -18.60 -6.00
C ASN A 87 -12.54 -17.66 -5.76
N PHE A 88 -13.15 -17.17 -6.83
CA PHE A 88 -14.23 -16.17 -6.74
C PHE A 88 -15.47 -16.70 -6.00
N GLU A 89 -15.64 -18.02 -5.90
CA GLU A 89 -16.71 -18.66 -5.13
C GLU A 89 -16.64 -18.29 -3.64
N GLN A 90 -15.44 -17.97 -3.11
CA GLN A 90 -15.25 -17.50 -1.72
C GLN A 90 -15.91 -16.13 -1.43
N PHE A 91 -16.29 -15.40 -2.49
CA PHE A 91 -17.04 -14.15 -2.43
C PHE A 91 -18.56 -14.35 -2.59
N GLY A 92 -19.02 -15.59 -2.74
CA GLY A 92 -20.43 -15.91 -2.96
C GLY A 92 -21.31 -15.74 -1.72
N ARG A 93 -22.63 -15.83 -1.94
CA ARG A 93 -23.65 -15.62 -0.90
C ARG A 93 -23.46 -16.50 0.32
N CYS A 94 -23.19 -17.80 0.13
CA CYS A 94 -23.03 -18.75 1.23
C CYS A 94 -21.82 -18.38 2.11
N GLU A 95 -20.71 -17.96 1.50
CA GLU A 95 -19.49 -17.61 2.23
C GLU A 95 -19.64 -16.26 2.94
N LEU A 96 -20.28 -15.28 2.30
CA LEU A 96 -20.64 -14.02 2.97
C LEU A 96 -21.59 -14.28 4.16
N ARG A 97 -22.57 -15.17 4.01
CA ARG A 97 -23.45 -15.59 5.12
C ARG A 97 -22.62 -16.13 6.29
N LYS A 98 -21.71 -17.07 6.04
CA LYS A 98 -20.84 -17.63 7.10
C LYS A 98 -20.07 -16.53 7.83
N ARG A 99 -19.47 -15.58 7.09
CA ARG A 99 -18.76 -14.45 7.68
C ARG A 99 -19.67 -13.54 8.53
N LYS A 100 -20.90 -13.26 8.07
CA LYS A 100 -21.88 -12.45 8.83
C LYS A 100 -22.53 -13.18 10.01
N MET A 101 -22.54 -14.50 9.99
CA MET A 101 -22.97 -15.35 11.10
C MET A 101 -21.90 -15.51 12.19
N ALA A 102 -20.63 -15.18 11.90
CA ALA A 102 -19.56 -15.31 12.88
C ALA A 102 -19.86 -14.47 14.13
N GLY A 103 -19.86 -15.11 15.30
CA GLY A 103 -20.22 -14.48 16.57
C GLY A 103 -21.72 -14.47 16.90
N HIS A 104 -22.58 -15.05 16.06
CA HIS A 104 -24.01 -15.23 16.32
C HIS A 104 -24.36 -16.71 16.46
N GLU A 105 -25.08 -17.06 17.53
CA GLU A 105 -25.58 -18.43 17.75
C GLU A 105 -26.77 -18.77 16.83
N GLU A 106 -27.63 -17.77 16.56
CA GLU A 106 -28.79 -17.88 15.67
C GLU A 106 -28.75 -16.81 14.56
N PRO A 107 -29.37 -17.05 13.39
CA PRO A 107 -29.40 -16.09 12.30
C PRO A 107 -30.05 -14.76 12.69
N PRO A 108 -29.33 -13.63 12.63
CA PRO A 108 -29.91 -12.32 12.92
C PRO A 108 -31.03 -11.97 11.93
N GLU A 109 -32.07 -11.27 12.38
CA GLU A 109 -33.22 -10.88 11.53
C GLU A 109 -32.81 -10.06 10.29
N TRP A 110 -31.75 -9.26 10.40
CA TRP A 110 -31.23 -8.44 9.31
C TRP A 110 -30.47 -9.23 8.23
N LEU A 111 -30.10 -10.49 8.49
CA LEU A 111 -29.15 -11.24 7.65
C LEU A 111 -29.66 -11.48 6.24
N GLU A 112 -30.89 -11.95 6.07
CA GLU A 112 -31.44 -12.22 4.73
C GLU A 112 -31.61 -10.93 3.93
N GLY A 113 -32.08 -9.85 4.57
CA GLY A 113 -32.19 -8.53 3.95
C GLY A 113 -30.83 -8.00 3.50
N TYR A 114 -29.80 -8.18 4.32
CA TYR A 114 -28.43 -7.82 3.97
C TYR A 114 -27.92 -8.63 2.77
N LEU A 115 -28.07 -9.95 2.79
CA LEU A 115 -27.59 -10.82 1.70
C LEU A 115 -28.33 -10.56 0.38
N ASN A 116 -29.61 -10.15 0.43
CA ASN A 116 -30.41 -9.82 -0.77
C ASN A 116 -29.99 -8.51 -1.44
N THR A 117 -29.33 -7.61 -0.70
CA THR A 117 -28.82 -6.33 -1.21
C THR A 117 -27.33 -6.36 -1.53
N ALA A 118 -26.61 -7.39 -1.08
CA ALA A 118 -25.20 -7.59 -1.36
C ALA A 118 -24.94 -7.89 -2.85
N HIS A 119 -23.80 -7.44 -3.35
CA HIS A 119 -23.26 -7.73 -4.67
C HIS A 119 -22.39 -9.00 -4.62
N PHE A 120 -22.65 -9.94 -5.52
CA PHE A 120 -21.85 -11.16 -5.70
C PHE A 120 -21.06 -11.07 -7.00
N PRO A 121 -19.72 -11.03 -6.93
CA PRO A 121 -18.91 -10.71 -8.09
C PRO A 121 -18.83 -11.90 -9.03
N LYS A 122 -18.68 -11.61 -10.32
CA LYS A 122 -18.33 -12.62 -11.32
C LYS A 122 -16.83 -12.63 -11.60
N LYS A 123 -16.32 -13.71 -12.20
CA LYS A 123 -14.91 -13.84 -12.57
C LYS A 123 -14.43 -12.67 -13.45
N GLU A 124 -15.28 -12.15 -14.34
CA GLU A 124 -14.95 -11.02 -15.22
C GLU A 124 -14.61 -9.74 -14.45
N GLU A 125 -15.16 -9.55 -13.25
CA GLU A 125 -14.89 -8.36 -12.45
C GLU A 125 -13.45 -8.36 -11.92
N PHE A 126 -12.94 -9.53 -11.52
CA PHE A 126 -11.54 -9.70 -11.14
C PHE A 126 -10.59 -9.61 -12.34
N LEU A 127 -11.02 -10.06 -13.52
CA LEU A 127 -10.24 -9.88 -14.75
C LEU A 127 -10.08 -8.39 -15.12
N ARG A 128 -11.11 -7.57 -14.88
CA ARG A 128 -11.00 -6.10 -15.02
C ARG A 128 -9.97 -5.52 -14.04
N LEU A 129 -10.01 -5.92 -12.77
CA LEU A 129 -8.99 -5.49 -11.79
C LEU A 129 -7.58 -5.89 -12.24
N ARG A 130 -7.40 -7.10 -12.74
CA ARG A 130 -6.10 -7.56 -13.28
C ARG A 130 -5.62 -6.69 -14.44
N GLY A 131 -6.52 -6.22 -15.30
CA GLY A 131 -6.21 -5.26 -16.37
C GLY A 131 -5.71 -3.92 -15.82
N GLU A 132 -6.34 -3.38 -14.78
CA GLU A 132 -5.89 -2.14 -14.12
C GLU A 132 -4.53 -2.32 -13.43
N VAL A 133 -4.31 -3.46 -12.76
CA VAL A 133 -3.01 -3.82 -12.18
C VAL A 133 -1.93 -3.85 -13.26
N ALA A 134 -2.19 -4.44 -14.42
CA ALA A 134 -1.22 -4.48 -15.52
C ALA A 134 -0.85 -3.08 -16.03
N LYS A 135 -1.80 -2.14 -16.07
CA LYS A 135 -1.51 -0.74 -16.44
C LYS A 135 -0.56 -0.08 -15.44
N LYS A 136 -0.83 -0.24 -14.14
CA LYS A 136 0.00 0.37 -13.09
C LYS A 136 1.37 -0.32 -12.95
N CYS A 137 1.44 -1.62 -13.20
CA CYS A 137 2.71 -2.35 -13.27
C CYS A 137 3.65 -1.77 -14.33
N LYS A 138 3.15 -1.39 -15.51
CA LYS A 138 3.99 -0.74 -16.54
C LYS A 138 4.65 0.54 -16.03
N VAL A 139 3.92 1.35 -15.25
CA VAL A 139 4.46 2.58 -14.64
C VAL A 139 5.54 2.24 -13.61
N TYR A 140 5.28 1.23 -12.76
CA TYR A 140 6.28 0.72 -11.83
C TYR A 140 7.56 0.27 -12.57
N GLU A 141 7.43 -0.53 -13.61
CA GLU A 141 8.56 -1.08 -14.35
C GLU A 141 9.40 -0.01 -15.07
N SER A 142 8.75 0.99 -15.67
CA SER A 142 9.46 2.04 -16.40
C SER A 142 10.15 3.04 -15.48
N THR A 143 9.51 3.38 -14.36
CA THR A 143 9.92 4.53 -13.54
C THR A 143 10.59 4.12 -12.23
N TYR A 144 10.02 3.17 -11.49
CA TYR A 144 10.39 2.89 -10.11
C TYR A 144 11.29 1.65 -9.95
N LYS A 145 11.12 0.63 -10.79
CA LYS A 145 12.00 -0.55 -10.83
C LYS A 145 13.48 -0.20 -11.05
N PRO A 146 13.86 0.75 -11.93
CA PRO A 146 15.25 1.17 -12.08
C PRO A 146 15.83 1.78 -10.80
N ILE A 147 15.05 2.55 -10.04
CA ILE A 147 15.50 3.14 -8.77
C ILE A 147 15.79 2.04 -7.75
N ARG A 148 14.88 1.07 -7.60
CA ARG A 148 15.11 -0.10 -6.75
C ARG A 148 16.37 -0.85 -7.18
N HIS A 149 16.46 -1.24 -8.45
CA HIS A 149 17.53 -2.11 -8.93
C HIS A 149 18.92 -1.46 -8.92
N LYS A 150 19.01 -0.16 -9.20
CA LYS A 150 20.30 0.53 -9.38
C LYS A 150 20.81 1.23 -8.12
N LEU A 151 19.91 1.63 -7.20
CA LEU A 151 20.26 2.44 -6.04
C LEU A 151 20.00 1.75 -4.70
N MET A 152 18.94 0.94 -4.59
CA MET A 152 18.45 0.45 -3.28
C MET A 152 18.79 -1.02 -3.02
N ALA A 153 18.41 -1.92 -3.93
CA ALA A 153 18.59 -3.36 -3.77
C ALA A 153 20.00 -3.84 -4.19
N HIS A 154 20.54 -3.23 -5.24
CA HIS A 154 21.92 -3.42 -5.67
C HIS A 154 22.48 -2.04 -6.00
N LYS A 155 23.60 -1.66 -5.37
CA LYS A 155 24.27 -0.41 -5.70
C LYS A 155 25.16 -0.67 -6.91
N ASP A 156 24.59 -0.49 -8.10
CA ASP A 156 25.34 -0.67 -9.34
C ASP A 156 26.48 0.37 -9.39
N PHE A 157 27.68 -0.08 -9.77
CA PHE A 157 28.82 0.82 -9.96
C PHE A 157 28.51 1.92 -10.97
N SER A 158 27.65 1.64 -11.97
CA SER A 158 27.20 2.62 -12.97
C SER A 158 26.25 3.69 -12.40
N ALA A 159 25.67 3.45 -11.23
CA ALA A 159 24.72 4.35 -10.56
C ALA A 159 25.39 5.28 -9.53
N ILE A 160 26.69 5.08 -9.26
CA ILE A 160 27.47 5.95 -8.38
C ILE A 160 27.55 7.35 -9.01
N GLY A 161 26.92 8.34 -8.36
CA GLY A 161 26.85 9.72 -8.87
C GLY A 161 25.68 10.00 -9.82
N SER A 162 24.83 9.02 -10.13
CA SER A 162 23.65 9.19 -11.00
C SER A 162 22.31 9.11 -10.24
N ALA A 163 22.33 9.19 -8.90
CA ALA A 163 21.12 9.12 -8.09
C ALA A 163 20.13 10.22 -8.48
N ASP A 164 20.62 11.46 -8.66
CA ASP A 164 19.80 12.62 -9.00
C ASP A 164 19.09 12.48 -10.35
N SER A 165 19.69 11.80 -11.33
CA SER A 165 19.09 11.59 -12.65
C SER A 165 18.03 10.48 -12.69
N LEU A 166 18.07 9.56 -11.73
CA LEU A 166 17.04 8.53 -11.54
C LEU A 166 15.86 9.10 -10.73
N PHE A 167 16.13 9.89 -9.69
CA PHE A 167 15.07 10.55 -8.91
C PHE A 167 14.40 11.71 -9.66
N SER A 168 15.09 12.41 -10.56
CA SER A 168 14.48 13.49 -11.35
C SER A 168 13.38 13.02 -12.31
N LYS A 169 13.33 11.72 -12.61
CA LYS A 169 12.26 11.09 -13.41
C LYS A 169 11.03 10.73 -12.58
N THR A 170 11.12 10.83 -11.27
CA THR A 170 9.98 10.62 -10.37
C THR A 170 9.43 11.93 -9.88
N ASN A 171 8.13 11.94 -9.58
CA ASN A 171 7.53 12.98 -8.78
C ASN A 171 6.70 12.37 -7.65
N ILE A 172 6.50 13.16 -6.60
CA ILE A 172 5.79 12.74 -5.40
C ILE A 172 4.34 12.35 -5.74
N THR A 173 3.69 13.07 -6.65
CA THR A 173 2.30 12.82 -7.05
C THR A 173 2.12 11.47 -7.73
N GLU A 174 2.97 11.09 -8.68
CA GLU A 174 2.90 9.78 -9.35
C GLU A 174 3.15 8.64 -8.34
N LEU A 175 4.05 8.85 -7.38
CA LEU A 175 4.31 7.86 -6.33
C LEU A 175 3.08 7.70 -5.43
N GLU A 176 2.45 8.79 -5.03
CA GLU A 176 1.19 8.78 -4.27
C GLU A 176 0.05 8.12 -5.04
N GLU A 177 -0.05 8.35 -6.35
CA GLU A 177 -1.05 7.70 -7.19
C GLU A 177 -0.85 6.18 -7.27
N ILE A 178 0.41 5.71 -7.32
CA ILE A 178 0.70 4.27 -7.29
C ILE A 178 0.39 3.68 -5.92
N ILE A 179 0.80 4.33 -4.83
CA ILE A 179 0.53 3.88 -3.46
C ILE A 179 -1.00 3.83 -3.23
N SER A 180 -1.69 4.91 -3.61
CA SER A 180 -3.16 5.01 -3.58
C SER A 180 -3.80 3.88 -4.36
N PHE A 181 -3.35 3.60 -5.58
CA PHE A 181 -3.88 2.48 -6.37
C PHE A 181 -3.71 1.13 -5.65
N CYS A 182 -2.55 0.87 -5.06
CA CYS A 182 -2.31 -0.37 -4.32
C CYS A 182 -3.25 -0.50 -3.11
N ASN A 183 -3.48 0.61 -2.39
CA ASN A 183 -4.48 0.74 -1.33
C ASN A 183 -5.90 0.50 -1.84
N GLN A 184 -6.29 1.05 -2.99
CA GLN A 184 -7.61 0.84 -3.57
C GLN A 184 -7.86 -0.64 -3.84
N ILE A 185 -6.88 -1.37 -4.39
CA ILE A 185 -7.01 -2.82 -4.63
C ILE A 185 -7.27 -3.58 -3.32
N LYS A 186 -6.54 -3.23 -2.24
CA LYS A 186 -6.77 -3.78 -0.90
C LYS A 186 -8.21 -3.51 -0.45
N LEU A 187 -8.63 -2.24 -0.53
CA LEU A 187 -9.93 -1.79 -0.02
C LEU A 187 -11.10 -2.38 -0.79
N VAL A 188 -11.07 -2.37 -2.12
CA VAL A 188 -12.21 -2.86 -2.92
C VAL A 188 -12.38 -4.37 -2.78
N ILE A 189 -11.28 -5.14 -2.74
CA ILE A 189 -11.35 -6.59 -2.55
C ILE A 189 -11.80 -6.92 -1.12
N ARG A 190 -11.29 -6.20 -0.10
CA ARG A 190 -11.75 -6.36 1.29
C ARG A 190 -13.23 -6.05 1.45
N GLN A 191 -13.69 -4.91 0.93
CA GLN A 191 -15.11 -4.52 0.99
C GLN A 191 -16.01 -5.49 0.23
N GLN A 192 -15.53 -6.06 -0.87
CA GLN A 192 -16.26 -7.11 -1.58
C GLN A 192 -16.30 -8.42 -0.79
N TYR A 193 -15.19 -8.82 -0.17
CA TYR A 193 -15.07 -10.06 0.61
C TYR A 193 -15.90 -9.99 1.90
N ASP A 194 -15.71 -8.94 2.69
CA ASP A 194 -16.32 -8.78 4.02
C ASP A 194 -17.77 -8.33 3.95
N ASN A 195 -18.12 -7.49 2.95
CA ASN A 195 -19.38 -6.76 2.93
C ASN A 195 -20.20 -6.92 1.65
N GLY A 196 -19.74 -7.71 0.67
CA GLY A 196 -20.45 -7.86 -0.60
C GLY A 196 -20.62 -6.55 -1.36
N ARG A 197 -19.70 -5.59 -1.22
CA ARG A 197 -19.77 -4.32 -1.95
C ARG A 197 -19.07 -4.41 -3.29
N LYS A 198 -19.70 -3.87 -4.34
CA LYS A 198 -19.15 -3.83 -5.70
C LYS A 198 -17.75 -3.21 -5.73
N MET A 199 -16.84 -3.86 -6.44
CA MET A 199 -15.44 -3.43 -6.61
C MET A 199 -15.34 -2.29 -7.62
N ASN A 200 -15.38 -1.05 -7.14
CA ASN A 200 -15.18 0.15 -7.96
C ASN A 200 -13.89 0.86 -7.53
N LEU A 201 -12.96 1.04 -8.47
CA LEU A 201 -11.80 1.89 -8.26
C LEU A 201 -12.21 3.36 -8.39
N SER A 202 -11.64 4.22 -7.56
CA SER A 202 -11.91 5.65 -7.54
C SER A 202 -10.79 6.42 -8.23
N SER A 203 -11.13 7.56 -8.85
CA SER A 203 -10.14 8.55 -9.27
C SER A 203 -9.55 9.34 -8.10
N GLU A 204 -10.21 9.33 -6.95
CA GLU A 204 -9.72 9.99 -5.73
C GLU A 204 -8.60 9.20 -5.08
N MET A 205 -7.69 9.91 -4.41
CA MET A 205 -6.63 9.26 -3.64
C MET A 205 -7.23 8.50 -2.46
N ALA A 206 -6.82 7.24 -2.28
CA ALA A 206 -7.26 6.39 -1.19
C ALA A 206 -6.08 6.01 -0.31
N PHE A 207 -6.10 6.52 0.92
CA PHE A 207 -5.16 6.19 1.98
C PHE A 207 -5.93 5.66 3.18
N ASP A 208 -5.33 4.73 3.92
CA ASP A 208 -5.97 4.13 5.08
C ASP A 208 -5.85 5.08 6.29
N ASP A 209 -6.74 4.96 7.28
CA ASP A 209 -6.67 5.80 8.49
C ASP A 209 -5.37 5.55 9.28
N GLU A 210 -4.81 4.34 9.16
CA GLU A 210 -3.49 4.01 9.69
C GLU A 210 -2.36 4.89 9.13
N ASP A 211 -2.51 5.38 7.90
CA ASP A 211 -1.53 6.27 7.26
C ASP A 211 -1.48 7.62 7.99
N SER A 212 -2.65 8.12 8.42
CA SER A 212 -2.76 9.34 9.24
C SER A 212 -2.18 9.17 10.63
N MET A 213 -2.26 7.96 11.22
CA MET A 213 -1.69 7.70 12.54
C MET A 213 -0.16 7.84 12.54
N ALA A 214 0.52 7.27 11.53
CA ALA A 214 1.96 7.36 11.41
C ALA A 214 2.43 8.82 11.31
N GLU A 215 1.72 9.67 10.57
CA GLU A 215 2.02 11.10 10.53
C GLU A 215 1.86 11.77 11.90
N LYS A 216 0.78 11.46 12.64
CA LYS A 216 0.53 12.05 13.97
C LYS A 216 1.63 11.69 14.96
N GLU A 217 2.12 10.46 14.92
CA GLU A 217 3.21 9.99 15.79
C GLU A 217 4.53 10.70 15.46
N VAL A 218 4.87 10.79 14.18
CA VAL A 218 6.08 11.51 13.73
C VAL A 218 6.01 12.99 14.08
N LYS A 219 4.86 13.64 13.87
CA LYS A 219 4.63 15.04 14.27
C LYS A 219 4.90 15.26 15.76
N LYS A 220 4.43 14.34 16.63
CA LYS A 220 4.70 14.42 18.07
C LYS A 220 6.19 14.33 18.38
N ILE A 221 6.92 13.41 17.74
CA ILE A 221 8.37 13.25 17.93
C ILE A 221 9.12 14.52 17.49
N LEU A 222 8.80 15.04 16.30
CA LEU A 222 9.48 16.20 15.72
C LEU A 222 9.19 17.49 16.51
N ASN A 223 7.96 17.68 16.98
CA ASN A 223 7.64 18.82 17.85
C ASN A 223 8.34 18.72 19.21
N ALA A 224 8.52 17.51 19.74
CA ALA A 224 9.19 17.30 21.03
C ALA A 224 10.70 17.63 20.97
N ILE A 225 11.34 17.50 19.81
CA ILE A 225 12.74 17.90 19.61
C ILE A 225 12.86 19.38 19.26
N GLY A 226 11.94 19.94 18.47
CA GLY A 226 11.95 21.36 18.08
C GLY A 226 11.71 22.32 19.25
N ASN A 227 10.89 21.91 20.24
CA ASN A 227 10.62 22.72 21.43
C ASN A 227 11.74 22.67 22.50
N LYS A 228 12.81 21.92 22.25
CA LYS A 228 13.94 21.73 23.19
C LYS A 228 15.26 22.34 22.71
N ALA A 229 15.29 22.87 21.49
CA ALA A 229 16.40 23.68 20.96
C ALA A 229 16.20 25.15 21.35
#